data_AF-A0A6G3ULB9-F1
#
_entry.id   AF-A0A6G3ULB9-F1
#
_cell.length_a   1.000
_cell.length_b   1.000
_cell.length_c   1.000
_cell.angle_alpha   90.00
_cell.angle_beta   90.00
_cell.angle_gamma   90.00
#
_symmetry.space_group_name_H-M   'P 1'
#
loop_
_entity.id
_entity.type
_entity.pdbx_description
1 polymer ?
#
loop_
_entity_poly.entity_id
_entity_poly.type
_entity_poly.pdbx_seq_one_letter_code
_entity_poly.pdbx_strand_id
1 'polypeptide(L)'
;VAALLTEVHARRLASDVPGALGTGEAADTPLRRVRLTALGCRVRGTAEALVAEVHLAHPGAGTVLVLRKQWDDATTGHALTGRRLLSTTLGALATGSLVSESVRRTAARTLTISRGRLGATAVTPVGGSWTRLPAPLLVEDLAALAASWEGRPPRLLRPRVAAEAVRVVALSEVEDIGYDPGEQRLEAVVRDAAGNRALLSSEYRPQCPGALDALADALGRGPTHVSGEVVREGGRMRIDPIAVLTPAGVTVPDLAPGDGADGLGLMAERTPDPLTAALDEAVAALAALAHGGLRRPSV
;
A
#
# COMPACT_ATOMS: atom_id res chain seq x y z
N VAL A 1 -3.62 -19.96 0.07
CA VAL A 1 -3.11 -21.08 -0.77
C VAL A 1 -3.83 -21.16 -2.12
N ALA A 2 -5.17 -21.16 -2.16
CA ALA A 2 -5.94 -21.21 -3.41
C ALA A 2 -5.53 -20.14 -4.45
N ALA A 3 -5.41 -18.87 -4.05
CA ALA A 3 -4.99 -17.79 -4.96
C ALA A 3 -3.60 -18.01 -5.60
N LEU A 4 -2.65 -18.59 -4.84
CA LEU A 4 -1.30 -18.89 -5.35
C LEU A 4 -1.34 -20.05 -6.35
N LEU A 5 -2.15 -21.08 -6.08
CA LEU A 5 -2.33 -22.21 -7.01
C LEU A 5 -3.02 -21.76 -8.30
N THR A 6 -4.08 -20.96 -8.20
CA THR A 6 -4.77 -20.37 -9.35
C THR A 6 -3.83 -19.53 -10.20
N GLU A 7 -2.97 -18.74 -9.57
CA GLU A 7 -2.00 -17.92 -10.28
C GLU A 7 -0.94 -18.75 -11.02
N VAL A 8 -0.35 -19.74 -10.36
CA VAL A 8 0.64 -20.63 -10.99
C VAL A 8 0.04 -21.32 -12.21
N HIS A 9 -1.20 -21.81 -12.09
CA HIS A 9 -1.92 -22.40 -13.20
C HIS A 9 -2.15 -21.39 -14.34
N ALA A 10 -2.63 -20.18 -14.02
CA ALA A 10 -2.87 -19.12 -15.01
C ALA A 10 -1.58 -18.71 -15.75
N ARG A 11 -0.47 -18.50 -15.04
CA ARG A 11 0.82 -18.16 -15.65
C ARG A 11 1.38 -19.27 -16.52
N ARG A 12 1.18 -20.53 -16.13
CA ARG A 12 1.57 -21.67 -16.96
C ARG A 12 0.80 -21.70 -18.28
N LEU A 13 -0.49 -21.39 -18.26
CA LEU A 13 -1.33 -21.33 -19.46
C LEU A 13 -0.94 -20.16 -20.38
N ALA A 14 -0.46 -19.05 -19.82
CA ALA A 14 -0.04 -17.86 -20.55
C ALA A 14 1.49 -17.75 -20.72
N SER A 15 2.20 -18.88 -20.81
CA SER A 15 3.67 -18.93 -20.85
C SER A 15 4.28 -18.26 -22.09
N ASP A 16 3.49 -18.10 -23.14
CA ASP A 16 3.78 -17.39 -24.39
C ASP A 16 3.60 -15.87 -24.28
N VAL A 17 2.91 -15.38 -23.25
CA VAL A 17 2.74 -13.95 -22.99
C VAL A 17 4.04 -13.37 -22.41
N PRO A 18 4.67 -12.37 -23.06
CA PRO A 18 5.90 -11.75 -22.55
C PRO A 18 5.73 -11.23 -21.13
N GLY A 19 6.65 -11.61 -20.24
CA GLY A 19 6.63 -11.19 -18.83
C GLY A 19 5.73 -12.02 -17.90
N ALA A 20 4.90 -12.94 -18.40
CA ALA A 20 4.08 -13.82 -17.55
C ALA A 20 4.94 -14.71 -16.64
N LEU A 21 6.11 -15.13 -17.12
CA LEU A 21 7.11 -15.90 -16.36
C LEU A 21 8.21 -15.04 -15.72
N GLY A 22 8.25 -13.73 -15.99
CA GLY A 22 9.27 -12.81 -15.45
C GLY A 22 10.68 -12.99 -16.04
N THR A 23 10.82 -13.63 -17.20
CA THR A 23 12.10 -13.83 -17.88
C THR A 23 12.53 -12.57 -18.63
N GLY A 24 13.76 -12.08 -18.41
CA GLY A 24 14.37 -10.98 -19.19
C GLY A 24 14.70 -9.69 -18.41
N GLU A 25 14.37 -9.59 -17.12
CA GLU A 25 14.77 -8.46 -16.28
C GLU A 25 16.07 -8.77 -15.53
N ALA A 26 17.00 -7.80 -15.45
CA ALA A 26 18.25 -7.98 -14.72
C ALA A 26 17.97 -8.22 -13.23
N ALA A 27 18.56 -9.29 -12.68
CA ALA A 27 18.32 -9.70 -11.29
C ALA A 27 18.67 -8.60 -10.27
N ASP A 28 19.70 -7.81 -10.56
CA ASP A 28 20.13 -6.66 -9.74
C ASP A 28 20.68 -5.54 -10.64
N THR A 29 20.20 -4.31 -10.43
CA THR A 29 20.60 -3.10 -11.17
C THR A 29 21.16 -2.06 -10.19
N PRO A 30 22.43 -1.64 -10.35
CA PRO A 30 22.99 -0.56 -9.54
C PRO A 30 22.38 0.79 -9.94
N LEU A 31 21.91 1.53 -8.96
CA LEU A 31 21.38 2.88 -9.08
C LEU A 31 22.41 3.86 -8.51
N ARG A 32 22.99 4.71 -9.37
CA ARG A 32 23.98 5.71 -8.97
C ARG A 32 23.28 7.06 -8.76
N ARG A 33 23.54 7.69 -7.60
CA ARG A 33 23.08 9.03 -7.21
C ARG A 33 21.57 9.22 -7.42
N VAL A 34 20.78 8.43 -6.70
CA VAL A 34 19.32 8.51 -6.76
C VAL A 34 18.75 9.37 -5.64
N ARG A 35 17.74 10.16 -5.99
CA ARG A 35 16.83 10.78 -5.04
C ARG A 35 15.54 9.98 -5.02
N LEU A 36 15.20 9.48 -3.84
CA LEU A 36 14.00 8.72 -3.56
C LEU A 36 13.14 9.49 -2.58
N THR A 37 11.83 9.43 -2.76
CA THR A 37 10.87 10.14 -1.91
C THR A 37 10.01 9.13 -1.17
N ALA A 38 10.00 9.15 0.16
CA ALA A 38 9.18 8.22 0.92
C ALA A 38 7.70 8.47 0.71
N LEU A 39 6.98 7.35 0.59
CA LEU A 39 5.53 7.25 0.49
C LEU A 39 4.95 6.61 1.76
N GLY A 40 5.71 6.59 2.86
CA GLY A 40 5.31 5.93 4.11
C GLY A 40 5.91 4.54 4.30
N CYS A 41 5.34 3.82 5.25
CA CYS A 41 5.78 2.52 5.70
C CYS A 41 4.58 1.62 5.99
N ARG A 42 4.66 0.35 5.61
CA ARG A 42 3.73 -0.68 6.04
C ARG A 42 4.46 -1.64 6.99
N VAL A 43 3.85 -1.96 8.12
CA VAL A 43 4.36 -2.92 9.10
C VAL A 43 3.47 -4.16 9.10
N ARG A 44 4.08 -5.31 8.88
CA ARG A 44 3.44 -6.62 8.84
C ARG A 44 4.23 -7.59 9.70
N GLY A 45 3.58 -8.61 10.23
CA GLY A 45 4.30 -9.62 10.98
C GLY A 45 3.43 -10.31 12.01
N THR A 46 4.09 -10.96 12.95
CA THR A 46 3.52 -11.64 14.11
C THR A 46 4.02 -10.97 15.39
N ALA A 47 3.57 -11.45 16.55
CA ALA A 47 4.11 -11.00 17.84
C ALA A 47 5.62 -11.32 18.02
N GLU A 48 6.17 -12.23 17.22
CA GLU A 48 7.57 -12.68 17.31
C GLU A 48 8.47 -11.94 16.33
N ALA A 49 7.93 -11.47 15.20
CA ALA A 49 8.73 -10.80 14.19
C ALA A 49 7.89 -9.77 13.42
N LEU A 50 8.40 -8.54 13.35
CA LEU A 50 7.83 -7.47 12.56
C LEU A 50 8.73 -7.13 11.37
N VAL A 51 8.10 -6.96 10.22
CA VAL A 51 8.71 -6.53 8.96
C VAL A 51 8.16 -5.15 8.62
N ALA A 52 9.06 -4.17 8.47
CA ALA A 52 8.72 -2.87 7.91
C ALA A 52 9.07 -2.82 6.42
N GLU A 53 8.13 -2.36 5.62
CA GLU A 53 8.25 -2.09 4.19
C GLU A 53 8.18 -0.59 3.96
N VAL A 54 9.31 0.05 3.73
CA VAL A 54 9.36 1.48 3.39
C VAL A 54 9.21 1.64 1.89
N HIS A 55 8.16 2.34 1.48
CA HIS A 55 7.85 2.61 0.08
C HIS A 55 8.53 3.90 -0.35
N LEU A 56 9.34 3.81 -1.42
CA LEU A 56 10.19 4.90 -1.90
C LEU A 56 9.90 5.15 -3.38
N ALA A 57 9.27 6.27 -3.70
CA ALA A 57 9.13 6.74 -5.06
C ALA A 57 10.52 7.04 -5.67
N HIS A 58 10.75 6.56 -6.89
CA HIS A 58 11.87 6.95 -7.74
C HIS A 58 11.33 7.82 -8.89
N PRO A 59 11.33 9.16 -8.76
CA PRO A 59 10.76 10.06 -9.77
C PRO A 59 11.36 9.86 -11.16
N GLY A 60 12.69 9.76 -11.26
CA GLY A 60 13.38 9.57 -12.55
C GLY A 60 13.07 8.24 -13.26
N ALA A 61 12.51 7.25 -12.57
CA ALA A 61 12.14 5.96 -13.16
C ALA A 61 10.61 5.77 -13.24
N GLY A 62 9.80 6.67 -12.66
CA GLY A 62 8.35 6.52 -12.59
C GLY A 62 7.87 5.28 -11.82
N THR A 63 8.69 4.75 -10.89
CA THR A 63 8.39 3.52 -10.14
C THR A 63 8.51 3.68 -8.63
N VAL A 64 7.79 2.86 -7.87
CA VAL A 64 7.96 2.74 -6.41
C VAL A 64 8.88 1.55 -6.09
N LEU A 65 9.85 1.78 -5.23
CA LEU A 65 10.79 0.79 -4.71
C LEU A 65 10.44 0.46 -3.26
N VAL A 66 10.79 -0.73 -2.78
CA VAL A 66 10.51 -1.16 -1.40
C VAL A 66 11.81 -1.52 -0.69
N LEU A 67 12.10 -0.84 0.41
CA LEU A 67 13.13 -1.26 1.36
C LEU A 67 12.46 -2.07 2.47
N ARG A 68 12.91 -3.33 2.64
CA ARG A 68 12.40 -4.23 3.67
C ARG A 68 13.40 -4.40 4.81
N LYS A 69 12.91 -4.39 6.05
CA LYS A 69 13.70 -4.73 7.22
C LYS A 69 12.86 -5.50 8.23
N GLN A 70 13.39 -6.61 8.73
CA GLN A 70 12.80 -7.41 9.81
C GLN A 70 13.50 -7.15 11.14
N TRP A 71 12.70 -7.22 12.21
CA TRP A 71 13.11 -7.25 13.61
C TRP A 71 12.36 -8.36 14.34
N ASP A 72 13.09 -9.15 15.13
CA ASP A 72 12.54 -10.31 15.86
C ASP A 72 12.25 -9.98 17.34
N ASP A 73 12.42 -8.72 17.73
CA ASP A 73 12.31 -8.22 19.11
C ASP A 73 11.33 -7.04 19.24
N ALA A 74 10.55 -6.78 18.20
CA ALA A 74 9.69 -5.61 18.12
C ALA A 74 8.26 -5.93 18.54
N THR A 75 7.74 -5.14 19.47
CA THR A 75 6.39 -5.33 20.03
C THR A 75 5.30 -4.67 19.20
N THR A 76 5.56 -3.48 18.66
CA THR A 76 4.62 -2.74 17.81
C THR A 76 5.34 -1.97 16.71
N GLY A 77 4.62 -1.58 15.66
CA GLY A 77 5.09 -0.71 14.60
C GLY A 77 5.57 0.64 15.15
N HIS A 78 4.90 1.19 16.16
CA HIS A 78 5.37 2.41 16.83
C HIS A 78 6.76 2.25 17.46
N ALA A 79 7.03 1.10 18.11
CA ALA A 79 8.33 0.81 18.71
C ALA A 79 9.46 0.74 17.67
N LEU A 80 9.14 0.51 16.38
CA LEU A 80 10.10 0.54 15.29
C LEU A 80 10.50 1.95 14.86
N THR A 81 9.69 2.97 15.15
CA THR A 81 9.91 4.36 14.70
C THR A 81 11.31 4.88 15.02
N GLY A 82 11.80 4.64 16.23
CA GLY A 82 13.14 5.05 16.70
C GLY A 82 14.26 4.08 16.33
N ARG A 83 13.95 2.87 15.82
CA ARG A 83 14.96 1.85 15.51
C ARG A 83 15.82 2.31 14.32
N ARG A 84 17.12 2.03 14.42
CA ARG A 84 18.09 2.41 13.40
C ARG A 84 17.90 1.58 12.12
N LEU A 85 17.84 2.27 11.00
CA LEU A 85 17.83 1.71 9.66
C LEU A 85 18.78 2.55 8.81
N LEU A 86 19.86 1.93 8.32
CA LEU A 86 20.98 2.63 7.66
C LEU A 86 21.67 3.62 8.62
N SER A 87 21.80 4.90 8.22
CA SER A 87 22.34 5.99 9.03
C SER A 87 21.26 6.78 9.80
N THR A 88 19.98 6.42 9.66
CA THR A 88 18.84 7.16 10.23
C THR A 88 17.93 6.24 11.06
N THR A 89 16.75 6.72 11.45
CA THR A 89 15.69 5.92 12.05
C THR A 89 14.64 5.51 11.01
N LEU A 90 13.88 4.45 11.28
CA LEU A 90 12.78 4.04 10.41
C LEU A 90 11.76 5.18 10.20
N GLY A 91 11.38 5.89 11.28
CA GLY A 91 10.42 6.99 11.21
C GLY A 91 10.88 8.13 10.30
N ALA A 92 12.16 8.51 10.40
CA ALA A 92 12.73 9.54 9.54
C ALA A 92 12.83 9.08 8.07
N LEU A 93 13.08 7.79 7.82
CA LEU A 93 13.10 7.25 6.47
C LEU A 93 11.70 7.16 5.87
N ALA A 94 10.69 6.79 6.66
CA ALA A 94 9.30 6.65 6.21
C ALA A 94 8.62 7.98 5.87
N THR A 95 9.12 9.09 6.41
CA THR A 95 8.59 10.45 6.20
C THR A 95 9.59 11.39 5.48
N GLY A 96 10.65 10.82 4.89
CA GLY A 96 11.78 11.57 4.33
C GLY A 96 12.02 11.37 2.83
N SER A 97 12.82 12.26 2.25
CA SER A 97 13.50 12.04 0.97
C SER A 97 14.91 11.51 1.23
N LEU A 98 15.23 10.38 0.61
CA LEU A 98 16.53 9.73 0.67
C LEU A 98 17.35 10.11 -0.58
N VAL A 99 18.54 10.64 -0.37
CA VAL A 99 19.56 10.74 -1.43
C VAL A 99 20.66 9.74 -1.13
N SER A 100 20.96 8.85 -2.09
CA SER A 100 21.98 7.84 -1.92
C SER A 100 22.74 7.55 -3.22
N GLU A 101 24.04 7.32 -3.09
CA GLU A 101 24.95 7.04 -4.20
C GLU A 101 25.16 5.54 -4.46
N SER A 102 24.69 4.67 -3.57
CA SER A 102 24.98 3.23 -3.57
C SER A 102 23.73 2.41 -3.28
N VAL A 103 22.78 2.46 -4.21
CA VAL A 103 21.53 1.70 -4.14
C VAL A 103 21.55 0.59 -5.18
N ARG A 104 21.05 -0.59 -4.82
CA ARG A 104 20.82 -1.71 -5.72
C ARG A 104 19.33 -2.03 -5.75
N ARG A 105 18.79 -2.25 -6.95
CA ARG A 105 17.39 -2.59 -7.17
C ARG A 105 17.30 -3.96 -7.83
N THR A 106 16.50 -4.84 -7.24
CA THR A 106 16.13 -6.10 -7.89
C THR A 106 15.07 -5.90 -8.98
N ALA A 107 14.88 -6.87 -9.87
CA ALA A 107 13.75 -6.91 -10.80
C ALA A 107 12.39 -6.79 -10.09
N ALA A 108 12.28 -7.36 -8.88
CA ALA A 108 11.07 -7.28 -8.06
C ALA A 108 10.83 -5.90 -7.39
N ARG A 109 11.59 -4.85 -7.76
CA ARG A 109 11.59 -3.51 -7.13
C ARG A 109 11.94 -3.47 -5.63
N THR A 110 12.49 -4.56 -5.10
CA THR A 110 13.10 -4.54 -3.77
C THR A 110 14.44 -3.81 -3.85
N LEU A 111 14.68 -2.98 -2.84
CA LEU A 111 15.83 -2.10 -2.75
C LEU A 111 16.77 -2.57 -1.65
N THR A 112 18.06 -2.69 -1.98
CA THR A 112 19.14 -2.98 -1.04
C THR A 112 20.12 -1.82 -1.05
N ILE A 113 20.44 -1.27 0.11
CA ILE A 113 21.41 -0.19 0.25
C ILE A 113 22.67 -0.77 0.85
N SER A 114 23.74 -0.78 0.06
CA SER A 114 25.04 -1.24 0.53
C SER A 114 25.66 -0.17 1.45
N ARG A 115 26.14 -0.58 2.63
CA ARG A 115 26.93 0.28 3.52
C ARG A 115 28.33 0.45 2.96
N GLY A 116 28.51 1.29 1.95
CA GLY A 116 29.83 1.71 1.49
C GLY A 116 30.47 2.69 2.47
N ARG A 117 31.80 2.67 2.62
CA ARG A 117 32.56 3.61 3.48
C ARG A 117 32.44 5.09 3.06
N LEU A 118 31.90 5.38 1.88
CA LEU A 118 31.84 6.72 1.25
C LEU A 118 30.44 7.12 0.76
N GLY A 119 29.41 6.28 0.94
CA GLY A 119 28.08 6.57 0.41
C GLY A 119 27.32 7.55 1.28
N ALA A 120 27.28 8.83 0.88
CA ALA A 120 26.45 9.83 1.54
C ALA A 120 24.97 9.42 1.42
N THR A 121 24.38 9.05 2.56
CA THR A 121 22.95 8.79 2.70
C THR A 121 22.37 9.93 3.51
N ALA A 122 21.79 10.89 2.81
CA ALA A 122 21.11 12.03 3.43
C ALA A 122 19.61 11.78 3.43
N VAL A 123 18.97 12.05 4.56
CA VAL A 123 17.51 11.99 4.71
C VAL A 123 17.04 13.36 5.12
N THR A 124 16.17 13.95 4.31
CA THR A 124 15.53 15.24 4.59
C THR A 124 14.02 15.05 4.72
N PRO A 125 13.27 15.88 5.47
CA PRO A 125 11.82 15.77 5.51
C PRO A 125 11.19 15.82 4.11
N VAL A 126 10.14 15.05 3.87
CA VAL A 126 9.48 14.98 2.57
C VAL A 126 8.90 16.31 2.10
N GLY A 127 8.36 17.11 3.02
CA GLY A 127 7.68 18.38 2.73
C GLY A 127 6.63 18.22 1.63
N GLY A 128 6.54 19.19 0.72
CA GLY A 128 5.71 19.11 -0.48
C GLY A 128 6.33 18.33 -1.65
N SER A 129 7.14 17.28 -1.40
CA SER A 129 7.73 16.51 -2.52
C SER A 129 6.70 15.70 -3.29
N TRP A 130 5.58 15.32 -2.66
CA TRP A 130 4.50 14.54 -3.28
C TRP A 130 3.79 15.31 -4.41
N THR A 131 3.64 16.63 -4.27
CA THR A 131 2.96 17.49 -5.27
C THR A 131 3.72 17.64 -6.59
N ARG A 132 4.98 17.18 -6.63
CA ARG A 132 5.87 17.30 -7.80
C ARG A 132 6.32 15.93 -8.31
N LEU A 133 5.69 14.85 -7.86
CA LEU A 133 5.96 13.53 -8.39
C LEU A 133 5.45 13.44 -9.83
N PRO A 134 6.22 12.87 -10.77
CA PRO A 134 5.78 12.73 -12.14
C PRO A 134 4.70 11.64 -12.24
N ALA A 135 3.88 11.71 -13.29
CA ALA A 135 3.10 10.55 -13.71
C ALA A 135 4.06 9.37 -13.99
N PRO A 136 3.71 8.11 -13.64
CA PRO A 136 2.42 7.66 -13.10
C PRO A 136 2.35 7.62 -11.56
N LEU A 137 3.30 8.23 -10.85
CA LEU A 137 3.39 8.14 -9.38
C LEU A 137 2.37 9.02 -8.66
N LEU A 138 2.14 10.23 -9.19
CA LEU A 138 1.07 11.12 -8.76
C LEU A 138 -0.17 10.90 -9.63
N VAL A 139 -1.32 10.71 -8.99
CA VAL A 139 -2.61 10.50 -9.62
C VAL A 139 -3.53 11.63 -9.18
N GLU A 140 -3.94 12.44 -10.15
CA GLU A 140 -4.91 13.53 -9.96
C GLU A 140 -6.31 13.13 -10.45
N ASP A 141 -6.36 12.15 -11.37
CA ASP A 141 -7.58 11.61 -11.97
C ASP A 141 -7.57 10.07 -11.90
N LEU A 142 -8.34 9.52 -10.98
CA LEU A 142 -8.54 8.10 -10.75
C LEU A 142 -9.38 7.44 -11.85
N ALA A 143 -10.28 8.18 -12.51
CA ALA A 143 -11.02 7.65 -13.65
C ALA A 143 -10.08 7.44 -14.84
N ALA A 144 -9.19 8.39 -15.12
CA ALA A 144 -8.12 8.21 -16.11
C ALA A 144 -7.17 7.07 -15.74
N LEU A 145 -6.82 6.93 -14.46
CA LEU A 145 -6.03 5.78 -13.99
C LEU A 145 -6.76 4.46 -14.24
N ALA A 146 -8.06 4.37 -13.92
CA ALA A 146 -8.87 3.19 -14.13
C ALA A 146 -8.99 2.84 -15.62
N ALA A 147 -9.20 3.84 -16.48
CA ALA A 147 -9.21 3.69 -17.94
C ALA A 147 -7.86 3.17 -18.46
N SER A 148 -6.73 3.63 -17.89
CA SER A 148 -5.40 3.14 -18.25
C SER A 148 -5.16 1.65 -17.92
N TRP A 149 -6.06 1.05 -17.12
CA TRP A 149 -6.04 -0.37 -16.78
C TRP A 149 -6.91 -1.23 -17.69
N GLU A 150 -7.76 -0.61 -18.52
CA GLU A 150 -8.54 -1.33 -19.51
C GLU A 150 -7.61 -2.05 -20.50
N GLY A 151 -7.93 -3.31 -20.81
CA GLY A 151 -7.10 -4.16 -21.67
C GLY A 151 -5.82 -4.70 -21.02
N ARG A 152 -5.50 -4.36 -19.76
CA ARG A 152 -4.36 -4.97 -19.07
C ARG A 152 -4.65 -6.44 -18.76
N PRO A 153 -3.63 -7.33 -18.82
CA PRO A 153 -3.78 -8.70 -18.38
C PRO A 153 -4.30 -8.75 -16.93
N PRO A 154 -5.14 -9.75 -16.58
CA PRO A 154 -5.54 -10.01 -15.21
C PRO A 154 -4.34 -10.02 -14.27
N ARG A 155 -4.53 -9.59 -13.02
CA ARG A 155 -3.42 -9.44 -12.04
C ARG A 155 -2.59 -10.72 -11.88
N LEU A 156 -3.20 -11.89 -12.07
CA LEU A 156 -2.55 -13.21 -12.04
C LEU A 156 -1.47 -13.37 -13.12
N LEU A 157 -1.61 -12.72 -14.27
CA LEU A 157 -0.68 -12.81 -15.40
C LEU A 157 0.36 -11.69 -15.41
N ARG A 158 0.18 -10.65 -14.59
CA ARG A 158 1.12 -9.52 -14.51
C ARG A 158 2.36 -9.87 -13.68
N PRO A 159 3.55 -9.33 -13.99
CA PRO A 159 4.74 -9.51 -13.16
C PRO A 159 4.48 -9.16 -11.68
N ARG A 160 4.90 -10.04 -10.75
CA ARG A 160 4.80 -9.79 -9.30
C ARG A 160 5.89 -8.82 -8.86
N VAL A 161 5.61 -7.53 -9.06
CA VAL A 161 6.56 -6.48 -8.72
C VAL A 161 6.11 -5.79 -7.44
N ALA A 162 7.04 -5.61 -6.50
CA ALA A 162 6.75 -4.92 -5.24
C ALA A 162 6.23 -3.51 -5.52
N ALA A 163 5.22 -3.09 -4.76
CA ALA A 163 4.60 -1.78 -4.84
C ALA A 163 4.12 -1.39 -6.27
N GLU A 164 3.83 -2.35 -7.15
CA GLU A 164 3.31 -2.07 -8.51
C GLU A 164 2.04 -1.23 -8.47
N ALA A 165 1.21 -1.43 -7.46
CA ALA A 165 -0.07 -0.77 -7.24
C ALA A 165 0.01 0.44 -6.28
N VAL A 166 1.20 0.79 -5.77
CA VAL A 166 1.35 1.97 -4.89
C VAL A 166 1.40 3.25 -5.72
N ARG A 167 0.55 4.23 -5.39
CA ARG A 167 0.58 5.59 -5.95
C ARG A 167 0.42 6.62 -4.84
N VAL A 168 0.65 7.88 -5.19
CA VAL A 168 0.16 9.03 -4.44
C VAL A 168 -1.06 9.58 -5.17
N VAL A 169 -2.19 9.69 -4.47
CA VAL A 169 -3.42 10.27 -4.98
C VAL A 169 -3.56 11.67 -4.40
N ALA A 170 -3.70 12.68 -5.25
CA ALA A 170 -4.07 14.03 -4.83
C ALA A 170 -5.55 14.04 -4.48
N LEU A 171 -5.88 14.56 -3.30
CA LEU A 171 -7.24 14.61 -2.77
C LEU A 171 -7.79 16.03 -2.84
N SER A 172 -9.06 16.17 -3.24
CA SER A 172 -9.79 17.43 -3.11
C SER A 172 -10.59 17.49 -1.81
N GLU A 173 -11.10 16.34 -1.35
CA GLU A 173 -12.07 16.27 -0.25
C GLU A 173 -12.09 14.87 0.39
N VAL A 174 -12.38 14.84 1.70
CA VAL A 174 -12.83 13.63 2.42
C VAL A 174 -14.31 13.84 2.73
N GLU A 175 -15.18 13.05 2.11
CA GLU A 175 -16.63 13.21 2.22
C GLU A 175 -17.19 12.60 3.52
N ASP A 176 -16.66 11.43 3.89
CA ASP A 176 -17.18 10.61 4.97
C ASP A 176 -16.05 9.76 5.56
N ILE A 177 -16.11 9.50 6.86
CA ILE A 177 -15.19 8.63 7.60
C ILE A 177 -16.01 7.85 8.61
N GLY A 178 -15.87 6.53 8.61
CA GLY A 178 -16.59 5.64 9.51
C GLY A 178 -15.75 4.43 9.90
N TYR A 179 -16.01 3.93 11.11
CA TYR A 179 -15.44 2.70 11.60
C TYR A 179 -16.51 1.61 11.70
N ASP A 180 -16.22 0.46 11.13
CA ASP A 180 -16.98 -0.78 11.30
C ASP A 180 -16.36 -1.60 12.44
N PRO A 181 -17.04 -1.72 13.60
CA PRO A 181 -16.52 -2.51 14.71
C PRO A 181 -16.60 -4.02 14.47
N GLY A 182 -17.51 -4.50 13.63
CA GLY A 182 -17.66 -5.92 13.30
C GLY A 182 -16.53 -6.42 12.41
N GLU A 183 -16.15 -5.59 11.43
CA GLU A 183 -15.03 -5.88 10.53
C GLU A 183 -13.69 -5.31 11.01
N GLN A 184 -13.70 -4.56 12.13
CA GLN A 184 -12.56 -3.81 12.67
C GLN A 184 -11.86 -2.99 11.57
N ARG A 185 -12.65 -2.23 10.82
CA ARG A 185 -12.19 -1.55 9.60
C ARG A 185 -12.59 -0.09 9.60
N LEU A 186 -11.63 0.78 9.31
CA LEU A 186 -11.90 2.16 8.98
C LEU A 186 -12.13 2.29 7.48
N GLU A 187 -13.23 2.94 7.11
CA GLU A 187 -13.54 3.33 5.76
C GLU A 187 -13.69 4.85 5.66
N ALA A 188 -13.24 5.41 4.55
CA ALA A 188 -13.51 6.79 4.21
C ALA A 188 -13.82 6.91 2.73
N VAL A 189 -14.74 7.81 2.38
CA VAL A 189 -14.95 8.18 0.98
C VAL A 189 -14.19 9.46 0.71
N VAL A 190 -13.32 9.41 -0.30
CA VAL A 190 -12.48 10.54 -0.68
C VAL A 190 -12.71 10.90 -2.14
N ARG A 191 -12.46 12.15 -2.50
CA ARG A 191 -12.40 12.62 -3.88
C ARG A 191 -10.98 12.92 -4.30
N ASP A 192 -10.61 12.49 -5.50
CA ASP A 192 -9.37 12.93 -6.13
C ASP A 192 -9.46 14.41 -6.59
N ALA A 193 -8.35 14.95 -7.09
CA ALA A 193 -8.30 16.32 -7.59
C ALA A 193 -9.25 16.59 -8.78
N ALA A 194 -9.60 15.57 -9.56
CA ALA A 194 -10.59 15.65 -10.63
C ALA A 194 -12.04 15.47 -10.15
N GLY A 195 -12.26 15.22 -8.86
CA GLY A 195 -13.57 15.04 -8.24
C GLY A 195 -14.13 13.61 -8.31
N ASN A 196 -13.36 12.61 -8.77
CA ASN A 196 -13.81 11.22 -8.77
C ASN A 196 -13.72 10.61 -7.38
N ARG A 197 -14.70 9.78 -7.02
CA ARG A 197 -14.76 9.12 -5.71
C ARG A 197 -13.89 7.87 -5.64
N ALA A 198 -13.28 7.65 -4.48
CA ALA A 198 -12.61 6.42 -4.11
C ALA A 198 -12.97 6.01 -2.68
N LEU A 199 -12.95 4.71 -2.43
CA LEU A 199 -13.05 4.16 -1.08
C LEU A 199 -11.64 3.98 -0.51
N LEU A 200 -11.31 4.72 0.54
CA LEU A 200 -10.15 4.46 1.37
C LEU A 200 -10.55 3.46 2.46
N SER A 201 -9.75 2.42 2.66
CA SER A 201 -10.12 1.32 3.56
C SER A 201 -8.88 0.73 4.22
N SER A 202 -8.87 0.68 5.56
CA SER A 202 -7.78 0.10 6.36
C SER A 202 -8.35 -0.76 7.48
N GLU A 203 -7.88 -2.00 7.56
CA GLU A 203 -8.22 -2.94 8.64
C GLU A 203 -7.36 -2.71 9.87
N TYR A 204 -7.91 -3.04 11.04
CA TYR A 204 -7.17 -3.10 12.29
C TYR A 204 -6.05 -4.13 12.21
N ARG A 205 -4.91 -3.77 12.77
CA ARG A 205 -3.70 -4.61 12.80
C ARG A 205 -3.13 -4.57 14.21
N PRO A 206 -3.07 -5.68 14.95
CA PRO A 206 -2.60 -5.68 16.34
C PRO A 206 -1.15 -5.24 16.49
N GLN A 207 -0.32 -5.41 15.46
CA GLN A 207 1.04 -4.88 15.44
C GLN A 207 1.11 -3.35 15.29
N CYS A 208 0.03 -2.70 14.86
CA CYS A 208 -0.08 -1.25 14.66
C CYS A 208 -1.37 -0.73 15.32
N PRO A 209 -1.50 -0.84 16.65
CA PRO A 209 -2.78 -0.64 17.32
C PRO A 209 -3.33 0.78 17.16
N GLY A 210 -2.48 1.81 17.21
CA GLY A 210 -2.87 3.21 16.95
C GLY A 210 -3.03 3.61 15.47
N ALA A 211 -2.96 2.67 14.52
CA ALA A 211 -2.98 3.02 13.10
C ALA A 211 -4.33 3.58 12.63
N LEU A 212 -5.45 3.00 13.08
CA LEU A 212 -6.77 3.47 12.66
C LEU A 212 -7.06 4.86 13.23
N ASP A 213 -6.71 5.10 14.49
CA ASP A 213 -6.86 6.40 15.16
C ASP A 213 -6.06 7.48 14.43
N ALA A 214 -4.78 7.20 14.14
CA ALA A 214 -3.93 8.14 13.42
C ALA A 214 -4.40 8.38 11.97
N LEU A 215 -5.00 7.38 11.32
CA LEU A 215 -5.59 7.53 10.01
C LEU A 215 -6.85 8.41 10.07
N ALA A 216 -7.75 8.15 11.02
CA ALA A 216 -8.96 8.95 11.23
C ALA A 216 -8.62 10.42 11.50
N ASP A 217 -7.69 10.68 12.42
CA ASP A 217 -7.22 12.03 12.74
C ASP A 217 -6.60 12.71 11.51
N ALA A 218 -5.74 12.01 10.77
CA ALA A 218 -5.11 12.58 9.56
C ALA A 218 -6.13 12.92 8.47
N LEU A 219 -7.17 12.08 8.30
CA LEU A 219 -8.26 12.34 7.35
C LEU A 219 -9.17 13.49 7.82
N GLY A 220 -9.38 13.65 9.13
CA GLY A 220 -10.14 14.77 9.71
C GLY A 220 -9.43 16.12 9.62
N ARG A 221 -8.10 16.14 9.44
CA ARG A 221 -7.27 17.37 9.38
C ARG A 221 -7.13 17.98 7.97
N GLY A 222 -7.95 17.57 7.01
CA GLY A 222 -7.88 18.08 5.64
C GLY A 222 -6.65 17.57 4.89
N PRO A 223 -6.57 16.26 4.60
CA PRO A 223 -5.46 15.70 3.85
C PRO A 223 -5.44 16.24 2.43
N THR A 224 -4.25 16.49 1.90
CA THR A 224 -4.08 16.91 0.50
C THR A 224 -3.71 15.75 -0.41
N HIS A 225 -3.05 14.73 0.14
CA HIS A 225 -2.62 13.57 -0.61
C HIS A 225 -2.62 12.32 0.26
N VAL A 226 -2.83 11.17 -0.37
CA VAL A 226 -2.70 9.85 0.25
C VAL A 226 -1.76 9.01 -0.60
N SER A 227 -0.79 8.37 0.04
CA SER A 227 -0.08 7.27 -0.59
C SER A 227 -0.73 5.96 -0.19
N GLY A 228 -0.84 5.02 -1.12
CA GLY A 228 -1.49 3.74 -0.84
C GLY A 228 -1.47 2.79 -2.02
N GLU A 229 -1.82 1.55 -1.75
CA GLU A 229 -2.10 0.58 -2.81
C GLU A 229 -3.46 0.92 -3.43
N VAL A 230 -3.46 1.26 -4.72
CA VAL A 230 -4.67 1.59 -5.47
C VAL A 230 -5.08 0.40 -6.31
N VAL A 231 -6.31 -0.07 -6.10
CA VAL A 231 -6.89 -1.21 -6.82
C VAL A 231 -8.28 -0.87 -7.32
N ARG A 232 -8.76 -1.60 -8.33
CA ARG A 232 -10.14 -1.56 -8.78
C ARG A 232 -10.85 -2.80 -8.24
N GLU A 233 -11.88 -2.61 -7.44
CA GLU A 233 -12.62 -3.68 -6.77
C GLU A 233 -14.10 -3.32 -6.74
N GLY A 234 -14.99 -4.24 -7.11
CA GLY A 234 -16.44 -3.97 -7.17
C GLY A 234 -16.82 -2.76 -8.03
N GLY A 235 -16.10 -2.53 -9.15
CA GLY A 235 -16.33 -1.39 -10.05
C GLY A 235 -15.86 -0.03 -9.51
N ARG A 236 -15.37 0.04 -8.27
CA ARG A 236 -14.88 1.28 -7.63
C ARG A 236 -13.36 1.26 -7.45
N MET A 237 -12.79 2.44 -7.35
CA MET A 237 -11.38 2.60 -6.95
C MET A 237 -11.29 2.47 -5.44
N ARG A 238 -10.42 1.57 -4.96
CA ARG A 238 -10.11 1.40 -3.54
C ARG A 238 -8.65 1.74 -3.28
N ILE A 239 -8.41 2.40 -2.16
CA ILE A 239 -7.08 2.76 -1.68
C ILE A 239 -6.85 2.10 -0.32
N ASP A 240 -5.83 1.24 -0.22
CA ASP A 240 -5.27 0.80 1.06
C ASP A 240 -4.16 1.79 1.48
N PRO A 241 -4.42 2.69 2.43
CA PRO A 241 -3.55 3.83 2.71
C PRO A 241 -2.28 3.40 3.46
N ILE A 242 -1.14 3.89 3.00
CA ILE A 242 0.19 3.68 3.60
C ILE A 242 0.62 4.93 4.38
N ALA A 243 0.34 6.12 3.86
CA ALA A 243 0.57 7.38 4.55
C ALA A 243 -0.34 8.50 4.03
N VAL A 244 -0.53 9.53 4.84
CA VAL A 244 -1.40 10.66 4.56
C VAL A 244 -0.60 11.95 4.71
N LEU A 245 -0.65 12.82 3.70
CA LEU A 245 -0.05 14.15 3.78
C LEU A 245 -1.12 15.17 4.17
N THR A 246 -0.93 15.77 5.34
CA THR A 246 -1.74 16.87 5.88
C THR A 246 -0.93 18.18 5.87
N PRO A 247 -1.55 19.34 6.15
CA PRO A 247 -0.80 20.58 6.35
C PRO A 247 0.27 20.50 7.46
N ALA A 248 0.07 19.63 8.45
CA ALA A 248 1.03 19.43 9.55
C ALA A 248 2.21 18.51 9.16
N GLY A 249 2.13 17.81 8.03
CA GLY A 249 3.15 16.89 7.55
C GLY A 249 2.59 15.51 7.19
N VAL A 250 3.49 14.55 7.00
CA VAL A 250 3.12 13.18 6.64
C VAL A 250 2.90 12.34 7.89
N THR A 251 1.70 11.78 8.00
CA THR A 251 1.34 10.77 8.99
C THR A 251 1.50 9.38 8.37
N VAL A 252 2.19 8.49 9.08
CA VAL A 252 2.34 7.07 8.71
C VAL A 252 1.60 6.23 9.75
N PRO A 253 0.36 5.78 9.47
CA PRO A 253 -0.49 5.08 10.42
C PRO A 253 0.21 3.91 11.13
N ASP A 254 0.93 3.07 10.39
CA ASP A 254 1.59 1.88 10.95
C ASP A 254 2.72 2.19 11.96
N LEU A 255 3.18 3.45 12.04
CA LEU A 255 4.21 3.91 12.97
C LEU A 255 3.65 4.82 14.07
N ALA A 256 2.35 5.10 14.03
CA ALA A 256 1.70 5.99 14.98
C ALA A 256 1.67 5.40 16.40
N PRO A 257 1.82 6.25 17.44
CA PRO A 257 1.61 5.83 18.82
C PRO A 257 0.13 5.50 19.06
N GLY A 258 -0.16 4.89 20.21
CA GLY A 258 -1.52 4.58 20.64
C GLY A 258 -1.76 3.07 20.76
N ASP A 259 -2.84 2.73 21.44
CA ASP A 259 -3.31 1.36 21.70
C ASP A 259 -4.61 1.03 20.93
N GLY A 260 -5.12 1.94 20.11
CA GLY A 260 -6.36 1.75 19.35
C GLY A 260 -7.62 2.03 20.16
N ALA A 261 -7.49 2.73 21.30
CA ALA A 261 -8.60 3.00 22.21
C ALA A 261 -9.33 4.33 21.94
N ASP A 262 -8.90 5.12 20.95
CA ASP A 262 -9.61 6.35 20.63
C ASP A 262 -10.99 6.03 20.07
N GLY A 263 -11.99 6.81 20.49
CA GLY A 263 -13.38 6.61 20.05
C GLY A 263 -13.55 6.96 18.57
N LEU A 264 -13.44 5.97 17.69
CA LEU A 264 -13.73 6.15 16.27
C LEU A 264 -15.23 6.31 16.05
N GLY A 265 -15.60 7.29 15.22
CA GLY A 265 -16.99 7.48 14.80
C GLY A 265 -17.51 6.24 14.07
N LEU A 266 -18.64 5.71 14.52
CA LEU A 266 -19.26 4.55 13.89
C LEU A 266 -19.67 4.88 12.46
N MET A 267 -19.40 3.96 11.54
CA MET A 267 -19.92 4.06 10.19
C MET A 267 -21.45 4.01 10.25
N ALA A 268 -22.11 4.93 9.54
CA ALA A 268 -23.55 4.82 9.34
C ALA A 268 -23.85 3.48 8.66
N GLU A 269 -24.89 2.77 9.13
CA GLU A 269 -25.32 1.50 8.51
C GLU A 269 -25.56 1.72 7.02
N ARG A 270 -24.67 1.18 6.17
CA ARG A 270 -24.88 1.16 4.73
C ARG A 270 -25.76 -0.04 4.44
N THR A 271 -26.97 0.21 3.94
CA THR A 271 -27.78 -0.87 3.37
C THR A 271 -26.98 -1.49 2.20
N PRO A 272 -26.61 -2.77 2.26
CA PRO A 272 -25.84 -3.38 1.21
C PRO A 272 -26.64 -3.33 -0.10
N ASP A 273 -25.96 -2.98 -1.18
CA ASP A 273 -26.55 -3.05 -2.52
C ASP A 273 -27.01 -4.51 -2.78
N PRO A 274 -28.30 -4.75 -3.10
CA PRO A 274 -28.84 -6.09 -3.24
C PRO A 274 -28.09 -6.96 -4.25
N LEU A 275 -27.56 -6.34 -5.32
CA LEU A 275 -26.78 -7.07 -6.31
C LEU A 275 -25.42 -7.48 -5.75
N THR A 276 -24.72 -6.57 -5.07
CA THR A 276 -23.46 -6.87 -4.39
C THR A 276 -23.63 -7.98 -3.35
N ALA A 277 -24.69 -7.90 -2.53
CA ALA A 277 -24.99 -8.93 -1.54
C ALA A 277 -25.21 -10.31 -2.19
N ALA A 278 -25.98 -10.38 -3.28
CA ALA A 278 -26.21 -11.62 -4.01
C ALA A 278 -24.92 -12.20 -4.63
N LEU A 279 -24.03 -11.33 -5.12
CA LEU A 279 -22.73 -11.74 -5.67
C LEU A 279 -21.79 -12.27 -4.56
N ASP A 280 -21.74 -11.60 -3.41
CA ASP A 280 -20.94 -12.03 -2.27
C ASP A 280 -21.43 -13.38 -1.73
N GLU A 281 -22.75 -13.58 -1.65
CA GLU A 281 -23.35 -14.87 -1.27
C GLU A 281 -22.99 -15.98 -2.27
N ALA A 282 -23.07 -15.69 -3.58
CA ALA A 282 -22.66 -16.64 -4.61
C ALA A 282 -21.17 -17.00 -4.53
N VAL A 283 -20.30 -16.02 -4.28
CA VAL A 283 -18.86 -16.25 -4.10
C VAL A 283 -18.59 -17.10 -2.85
N ALA A 284 -19.26 -16.81 -1.74
CA ALA A 284 -19.16 -17.59 -0.51
C ALA A 284 -19.61 -19.05 -0.74
N ALA A 285 -20.73 -19.25 -1.43
CA ALA A 285 -21.22 -20.58 -1.80
C ALA A 285 -20.22 -21.35 -2.69
N LEU A 286 -19.64 -20.69 -3.70
CA LEU A 286 -18.62 -21.28 -4.55
C LEU A 286 -17.34 -21.63 -3.77
N ALA A 287 -16.92 -20.77 -2.83
CA ALA A 287 -15.78 -21.01 -1.97
C ALA A 287 -16.01 -22.22 -1.03
N ALA A 288 -17.23 -22.36 -0.50
CA ALA A 288 -17.65 -23.50 0.31
C ALA A 288 -17.63 -24.80 -0.52
N LEU A 289 -18.18 -24.77 -1.74
CA LEU A 289 -18.15 -25.92 -2.65
C LEU A 289 -16.72 -26.32 -3.04
N ALA A 290 -15.82 -25.36 -3.25
CA ALA A 290 -14.41 -25.63 -3.53
C ALA A 290 -13.68 -26.29 -2.34
N HIS A 291 -14.06 -25.98 -1.10
CA HIS A 291 -13.49 -26.61 0.10
C HIS A 291 -14.12 -27.96 0.44
N GLY A 292 -15.44 -28.10 0.32
CA GLY A 292 -16.18 -29.33 0.65
C GLY A 292 -16.14 -30.40 -0.44
N GLY A 293 -15.84 -30.00 -1.68
CA GLY A 293 -15.93 -30.84 -2.86
C GLY A 293 -17.38 -31.07 -3.30
N LEU A 294 -17.60 -31.25 -4.61
CA LEU A 294 -18.94 -31.39 -5.24
C LEU A 294 -19.77 -32.59 -4.74
N ARG A 295 -19.21 -33.46 -3.89
CA ARG A 295 -19.89 -34.63 -3.33
C ARG A 295 -20.59 -34.34 -1.99
N ARG A 296 -20.42 -33.15 -1.42
CA ARG A 296 -21.14 -32.69 -0.22
C ARG A 296 -21.64 -31.26 -0.40
N PRO A 297 -22.75 -31.03 -1.12
CA PRO A 297 -23.42 -29.73 -1.04
C PRO A 297 -24.02 -29.61 0.37
N SER A 298 -23.49 -28.69 1.17
CA SER A 298 -24.15 -28.22 2.39
C SER A 298 -25.35 -27.38 1.96
N VAL A 299 -26.55 -27.93 2.19
CA VAL A 299 -27.84 -27.24 2.13
C VAL A 299 -28.08 -26.52 3.45
#